data_AF-A0A956KQ94-F1
#
_entry.id   AF-A0A956KQ94-F1
#
_cell.length_a   1.000
_cell.length_b   1.000
_cell.length_c   1.000
_cell.angle_alpha   90.00
_cell.angle_beta   90.00
_cell.angle_gamma   90.00
#
_symmetry.space_group_name_H-M   'P 1'
#
loop_
_entity.id
_entity.type
_entity.pdbx_description
1 polymer ?
#
loop_
_entity_poly.entity_id
_entity_poly.type
_entity_poly.pdbx_seq_one_letter_code
_entity_poly.pdbx_strand_id
1 'polypeptide(L)'
;MDPTPPSLSLVIRLRAAVEAGWQVRCLDEQTGWLWLLEKGEQRRVFAGPTSALNDAGAARLANDKFYTGAVLAAAGFSVPQSMRCLRPGAFVLGDGEDPYAAQRGLAPALALAEACGLPLVVKPNAGSRGREVNLVEDHRALKEAIERIWTRDDLALVQRPIHGLDLRIDMLDGELLLAYLRRPLQLHGDGRSTALELARAVDPRLEQPGFRHKFLREPLWLRTLSAAFLEAEAVVPDGVTLDFPATILNLNR
;
A
#
# COMPACT_ATOMS: atom_id res chain seq x y z
N MET A 1 -15.85 24.70 16.88
CA MET A 1 -16.11 23.66 15.85
C MET A 1 -15.74 22.35 16.48
N ASP A 2 -16.62 21.35 16.45
CA ASP A 2 -16.25 20.02 16.92
C ASP A 2 -15.05 19.50 16.10
N PRO A 3 -14.04 18.92 16.75
CA PRO A 3 -12.86 18.42 16.05
C PRO A 3 -13.27 17.32 15.08
N THR A 4 -12.99 17.55 13.79
CA THR A 4 -13.39 16.62 12.73
C THR A 4 -12.33 15.52 12.59
N PRO A 5 -12.69 14.23 12.73
CA PRO A 5 -11.72 13.16 12.56
C PRO A 5 -11.14 13.15 11.13
N PRO A 6 -9.81 12.99 10.97
CA PRO A 6 -9.11 13.17 9.69
C PRO A 6 -9.20 11.99 8.72
N SER A 7 -9.90 10.89 9.08
CA SER A 7 -10.09 9.73 8.20
C SER A 7 -11.45 9.09 8.40
N LEU A 8 -12.03 8.56 7.33
CA LEU A 8 -13.31 7.84 7.36
C LEU A 8 -13.25 6.64 8.30
N SER A 9 -12.11 5.94 8.28
CA SER A 9 -11.87 4.80 9.15
C SER A 9 -11.93 5.16 10.64
N LEU A 10 -11.45 6.35 11.04
CA LEU A 10 -11.59 6.82 12.41
C LEU A 10 -13.03 7.27 12.70
N VAL A 11 -13.70 7.97 11.78
CA VAL A 11 -15.11 8.36 11.92
C VAL A 11 -16.00 7.15 12.21
N ILE A 12 -15.85 6.08 11.42
CA ILE A 12 -16.64 4.85 11.60
C ILE A 12 -16.38 4.21 12.97
N ARG A 13 -15.12 4.15 13.42
CA ARG A 13 -14.78 3.59 14.74
C ARG A 13 -15.35 4.42 15.89
N LEU A 14 -15.28 5.75 15.80
CA LEU A 14 -15.85 6.62 16.84
C LEU A 14 -17.38 6.50 16.90
N ARG A 15 -18.06 6.41 15.75
CA ARG A 15 -19.50 6.14 15.68
C ARG A 15 -19.85 4.80 16.33
N ALA A 16 -19.16 3.73 15.94
CA ALA A 16 -19.36 2.40 16.52
C ALA A 16 -19.10 2.40 18.05
N ALA A 17 -18.12 3.15 18.53
CA ALA A 17 -17.87 3.29 19.96
C ALA A 17 -19.04 3.97 20.68
N VAL A 18 -19.56 5.08 20.14
CA VAL A 18 -20.73 5.79 20.69
C VAL A 18 -21.97 4.89 20.69
N GLU A 19 -22.24 4.19 19.59
CA GLU A 19 -23.34 3.21 19.48
C GLU A 19 -23.20 2.07 20.50
N ALA A 20 -21.98 1.65 20.80
CA ALA A 20 -21.67 0.66 21.84
C ALA A 20 -21.67 1.25 23.27
N GLY A 21 -22.07 2.51 23.45
CA GLY A 21 -22.21 3.18 24.75
C GLY A 21 -20.89 3.70 25.35
N TRP A 22 -19.88 3.94 24.53
CA TRP A 22 -18.67 4.65 24.96
C TRP A 22 -18.85 6.16 24.84
N GLN A 23 -18.32 6.90 25.80
CA GLN A 23 -18.11 8.34 25.67
C GLN A 23 -16.80 8.58 24.93
N VAL A 24 -16.81 9.51 23.97
CA VAL A 24 -15.63 9.84 23.16
C VAL A 24 -15.27 11.31 23.32
N ARG A 25 -13.98 11.60 23.51
CA ARG A 25 -13.45 12.96 23.65
C ARG A 25 -12.18 13.12 22.83
N CYS A 26 -12.13 14.16 22.00
CA CYS A 26 -10.90 14.49 21.29
C CYS A 26 -9.88 15.08 22.26
N LEU A 27 -8.65 14.57 22.24
CA LEU A 27 -7.53 15.08 23.03
C LEU A 27 -6.61 16.00 22.21
N ASP A 28 -6.65 15.90 20.89
CA ASP A 28 -5.92 16.77 19.97
C ASP A 28 -6.91 17.44 19.02
N GLU A 29 -7.52 18.54 19.49
CA GLU A 29 -8.53 19.28 18.74
C GLU A 29 -7.95 19.97 17.49
N GLN A 30 -6.64 20.21 17.45
CA GLN A 30 -5.99 20.86 16.32
C GLN A 30 -5.98 19.94 15.10
N THR A 31 -5.76 18.64 15.32
CA THR A 31 -5.58 17.69 14.22
C THR A 31 -6.69 16.64 14.10
N GLY A 32 -7.44 16.42 15.19
CA GLY A 32 -8.46 15.38 15.27
C GLY A 32 -7.91 13.96 15.30
N TRP A 33 -6.60 13.75 15.49
CA TRP A 33 -5.98 12.41 15.43
C TRP A 33 -6.04 11.63 16.74
N LEU A 34 -6.19 12.29 17.90
CA LEU A 34 -6.12 11.64 19.20
C LEU A 34 -7.47 11.70 19.93
N TRP A 35 -8.00 10.54 20.30
CA TRP A 35 -9.30 10.41 20.96
C TRP A 35 -9.22 9.50 22.18
N LEU A 36 -9.80 9.95 23.29
CA LEU A 36 -10.06 9.16 24.49
C LEU A 36 -11.47 8.57 24.42
N LEU A 37 -11.58 7.28 24.71
CA LEU A 37 -12.84 6.56 24.80
C LEU A 37 -12.99 6.02 26.23
N GLU A 38 -14.15 6.25 26.84
CA GLU A 38 -14.44 5.87 28.23
C GLU A 38 -15.78 5.12 28.35
N LYS A 39 -15.79 4.01 29.11
CA LYS A 39 -17.00 3.24 29.44
C LYS A 39 -16.85 2.62 30.84
N GLY A 40 -17.51 3.19 31.83
CA GLY A 40 -17.28 2.85 33.24
C GLY A 40 -15.84 3.15 33.64
N GLU A 41 -15.14 2.16 34.20
CA GLU A 41 -13.71 2.28 34.54
C GLU A 41 -12.77 2.01 33.35
N GLN A 42 -13.30 1.55 32.22
CA GLN A 42 -12.49 1.24 31.05
C GLN A 42 -12.13 2.50 30.28
N ARG A 43 -10.84 2.58 29.93
CA ARG A 43 -10.29 3.64 29.07
C ARG A 43 -9.55 3.05 27.88
N ARG A 44 -9.72 3.68 26.72
CA ARG A 44 -9.01 3.37 25.48
C ARG A 44 -8.60 4.67 24.80
N VAL A 45 -7.51 4.62 24.06
CA VAL A 45 -7.04 5.76 23.25
C VAL A 45 -6.91 5.32 21.81
N PHE A 46 -7.54 6.07 20.91
CA PHE A 46 -7.32 5.94 19.48
C PHE A 46 -6.36 7.04 19.01
N ALA A 47 -5.22 6.63 18.49
CA ALA A 47 -4.30 7.47 17.73
C ALA A 47 -4.50 7.15 16.23
N GLY A 48 -5.34 7.93 15.56
CA GLY A 48 -5.80 7.59 14.22
C GLY A 48 -6.63 6.31 14.17
N PRO A 49 -6.62 5.55 13.07
CA PRO A 49 -7.39 4.31 12.94
C PRO A 49 -6.80 3.12 13.72
N THR A 50 -5.82 3.35 14.60
CA THR A 50 -5.18 2.28 15.39
C THR A 50 -6.10 1.83 16.51
N SER A 51 -6.09 0.52 16.79
CA SER A 51 -6.85 -0.09 17.87
C SER A 51 -5.99 -1.14 18.56
N ALA A 52 -6.29 -1.42 19.83
CA ALA A 52 -5.57 -2.40 20.65
C ALA A 52 -5.99 -3.85 20.34
N LEU A 53 -6.46 -4.14 19.12
CA LEU A 53 -6.86 -5.48 18.70
C LEU A 53 -5.66 -6.42 18.53
N ASN A 54 -4.56 -5.90 17.98
CA ASN A 54 -3.32 -6.65 17.82
C ASN A 54 -2.30 -6.20 18.86
N ASP A 55 -1.55 -7.13 19.42
CA ASP A 55 -0.42 -6.80 20.27
C ASP A 55 0.71 -6.11 19.47
N ALA A 56 1.68 -5.55 20.21
CA ALA A 56 2.78 -4.81 19.62
C ALA A 56 3.69 -5.68 18.74
N GLY A 57 3.83 -6.97 19.06
CA GLY A 57 4.67 -7.92 18.32
C GLY A 57 4.05 -8.23 16.95
N ALA A 58 2.78 -8.60 16.93
CA ALA A 58 2.02 -8.86 15.72
C ALA A 58 1.97 -7.62 14.80
N ALA A 59 1.71 -6.43 15.38
CA ALA A 59 1.70 -5.19 14.62
C ALA A 59 3.08 -4.86 14.01
N ARG A 60 4.17 -5.10 14.74
CA ARG A 60 5.53 -4.87 14.24
C ARG A 60 5.90 -5.87 13.14
N LEU A 61 5.55 -7.15 13.31
CA LEU A 61 5.79 -8.19 12.32
C LEU A 61 5.04 -7.89 11.03
N ALA A 62 3.75 -7.56 11.10
CA ALA A 62 2.91 -7.24 9.94
C ALA A 62 3.42 -6.02 9.14
N ASN A 63 4.14 -5.10 9.79
CA ASN A 63 4.77 -3.96 9.13
C ASN A 63 6.13 -4.31 8.47
N ASP A 64 6.75 -5.42 8.85
CA ASP A 64 7.98 -5.94 8.23
C ASP A 64 7.62 -6.99 7.16
N LYS A 65 7.68 -6.59 5.89
CA LYS A 65 7.25 -7.45 4.77
C LYS A 65 8.11 -8.71 4.64
N PHE A 66 9.41 -8.62 4.90
CA PHE A 66 10.29 -9.78 4.82
C PHE A 66 10.00 -10.77 5.95
N TYR A 67 9.91 -10.30 7.20
CA TYR A 67 9.63 -11.18 8.33
C TYR A 67 8.22 -11.75 8.30
N THR A 68 7.22 -10.99 7.85
CA THR A 68 5.88 -11.52 7.58
C THR A 68 5.96 -12.71 6.62
N GLY A 69 6.70 -12.56 5.51
CA GLY A 69 6.91 -13.66 4.56
C GLY A 69 7.60 -14.87 5.19
N ALA A 70 8.63 -14.65 6.02
CA ALA A 70 9.32 -15.74 6.70
C ALA A 70 8.42 -16.53 7.66
N VAL A 71 7.59 -15.84 8.45
CA VAL A 71 6.64 -16.48 9.38
C VAL A 71 5.55 -17.24 8.63
N LEU A 72 5.01 -16.68 7.54
CA LEU A 72 4.04 -17.37 6.70
C LEU A 72 4.64 -18.61 6.02
N ALA A 73 5.88 -18.53 5.53
CA ALA A 73 6.58 -19.68 4.95
C ALA A 73 6.79 -20.80 5.98
N ALA A 74 7.18 -20.45 7.20
CA ALA A 74 7.32 -21.42 8.30
C ALA A 74 5.98 -22.09 8.66
N ALA A 75 4.86 -21.40 8.45
CA ALA A 75 3.51 -21.95 8.59
C ALA A 75 3.01 -22.72 7.35
N GLY A 76 3.85 -22.90 6.31
CA GLY A 76 3.53 -23.68 5.12
C GLY A 76 2.86 -22.91 3.98
N PHE A 77 2.72 -21.58 4.09
CA PHE A 77 2.18 -20.77 3.00
C PHE A 77 3.23 -20.51 1.91
N SER A 78 2.78 -20.46 0.66
CA SER A 78 3.61 -19.98 -0.44
C SER A 78 3.81 -18.48 -0.34
N VAL A 79 5.07 -18.04 -0.37
CA VAL A 79 5.45 -16.62 -0.33
C VAL A 79 6.39 -16.29 -1.50
N PRO A 80 6.42 -15.02 -1.97
CA PRO A 80 7.36 -14.62 -3.00
C PRO A 80 8.81 -14.84 -2.57
N GLN A 81 9.63 -15.38 -3.47
CA GLN A 81 11.09 -15.37 -3.30
C GLN A 81 11.56 -13.92 -3.14
N SER A 82 12.34 -13.68 -2.09
CA SER A 82 12.63 -12.34 -1.58
C SER A 82 14.08 -12.21 -1.16
N MET A 83 14.71 -11.08 -1.49
CA MET A 83 16.05 -10.72 -1.03
C MET A 83 16.03 -9.34 -0.35
N ARG A 84 16.74 -9.22 0.76
CA ARG A 84 16.98 -7.93 1.44
C ARG A 84 18.29 -7.35 0.92
N CYS A 85 18.24 -6.11 0.46
CA CYS A 85 19.39 -5.34 0.03
C CYS A 85 19.59 -4.20 1.04
N LEU A 86 20.52 -4.42 1.95
CA LEU A 86 20.91 -3.45 2.97
C LEU A 86 21.86 -2.42 2.38
N ARG A 87 21.61 -1.15 2.69
CA ARG A 87 22.50 -0.05 2.33
C ARG A 87 23.90 -0.32 2.88
N PRO A 88 24.96 -0.09 2.09
CA PRO A 88 26.32 -0.17 2.59
C PRO A 88 26.50 0.70 3.85
N GLY A 89 27.07 0.13 4.91
CA GLY A 89 27.29 0.81 6.19
C GLY A 89 26.09 0.88 7.14
N ALA A 90 24.92 0.38 6.76
CA ALA A 90 23.76 0.34 7.66
C ALA A 90 23.88 -0.78 8.71
N PHE A 91 23.40 -0.54 9.94
CA PHE A 91 23.38 -1.53 11.02
C PHE A 91 24.75 -2.18 11.31
N VAL A 92 25.85 -1.46 11.08
CA VAL A 92 27.19 -1.91 11.45
C VAL A 92 27.30 -1.91 12.98
N LEU A 93 27.59 -3.07 13.55
CA LEU A 93 27.71 -3.25 15.00
C LEU A 93 29.19 -3.41 15.33
N GLY A 94 29.79 -2.32 15.81
CA GLY A 94 31.21 -2.30 16.17
C GLY A 94 32.16 -2.42 14.99
N ASP A 95 33.40 -2.74 15.32
CA ASP A 95 34.60 -2.82 14.48
C ASP A 95 34.90 -4.26 14.00
N GLY A 96 33.98 -5.19 14.24
CA GLY A 96 34.07 -6.59 13.82
C GLY A 96 33.62 -6.85 12.37
N GLU A 97 33.62 -8.14 11.99
CA GLU A 97 33.10 -8.58 10.70
C GLU A 97 31.61 -8.22 10.54
N ASP A 98 31.22 -7.78 9.35
CA ASP A 98 29.84 -7.39 9.05
C ASP A 98 28.92 -8.62 9.11
N PRO A 99 28.03 -8.73 10.13
CA PRO A 99 27.18 -9.89 10.30
C PRO A 99 26.12 -10.03 9.20
N TYR A 100 25.98 -9.03 8.34
CA TYR A 100 25.01 -9.00 7.24
C TYR A 100 25.66 -8.89 5.86
N ALA A 101 26.95 -9.26 5.72
CA ALA A 101 27.70 -9.15 4.47
C ALA A 101 26.95 -9.71 3.25
N ALA A 102 26.30 -10.87 3.38
CA ALA A 102 25.54 -11.52 2.31
C ALA A 102 24.28 -10.75 1.87
N GLN A 103 23.86 -9.72 2.61
CA GLN A 103 22.70 -8.89 2.32
C GLN A 103 23.09 -7.48 1.87
N ARG A 104 24.39 -7.20 1.72
CA ARG A 104 24.88 -5.85 1.42
C ARG A 104 24.79 -5.49 -0.05
N GLY A 105 24.48 -4.23 -0.28
CA GLY A 105 24.56 -3.65 -1.61
C GLY A 105 23.56 -4.30 -2.56
N LEU A 106 23.95 -4.38 -3.83
CA LEU A 106 23.10 -4.90 -4.91
C LEU A 106 23.22 -6.41 -5.10
N ALA A 107 24.25 -7.04 -4.53
CA ALA A 107 24.55 -8.46 -4.76
C ALA A 107 23.35 -9.40 -4.51
N PRO A 108 22.55 -9.22 -3.43
CA PRO A 108 21.37 -10.08 -3.21
C PRO A 108 20.34 -9.95 -4.32
N ALA A 109 20.11 -8.72 -4.82
CA ALA A 109 19.17 -8.46 -5.91
C ALA A 109 19.64 -9.08 -7.22
N LEU A 110 20.94 -8.98 -7.52
CA LEU A 110 21.53 -9.56 -8.73
C LEU A 110 21.46 -11.09 -8.70
N ALA A 111 21.75 -11.70 -7.54
CA ALA A 111 21.59 -13.15 -7.37
C ALA A 111 20.14 -13.61 -7.59
N LEU A 112 19.15 -12.82 -7.12
CA LEU A 112 17.74 -13.12 -7.39
C LEU A 112 17.39 -12.96 -8.88
N ALA A 113 17.91 -11.92 -9.53
CA ALA A 113 17.70 -11.70 -10.96
C ALA A 113 18.30 -12.82 -11.81
N GLU A 114 19.47 -13.35 -11.42
CA GLU A 114 20.09 -14.50 -12.07
C GLU A 114 19.26 -15.78 -11.87
N ALA A 115 18.78 -16.02 -10.64
CA ALA A 115 18.02 -17.21 -10.31
C ALA A 115 16.60 -17.24 -10.92
N CYS A 116 15.95 -16.09 -11.05
CA CYS A 116 14.53 -15.99 -11.41
C CYS A 116 14.25 -15.29 -12.74
N GLY A 117 15.23 -14.58 -13.29
CA GLY A 117 15.02 -13.63 -14.38
C GLY A 117 14.38 -12.31 -13.92
N LEU A 118 14.23 -11.41 -14.89
CA LEU A 118 13.48 -10.16 -14.79
C LEU A 118 12.08 -10.34 -15.42
N PRO A 119 11.07 -9.55 -15.01
CA PRO A 119 11.15 -8.43 -14.09
C PRO A 119 11.19 -8.81 -12.60
N LEU A 120 11.64 -7.89 -11.76
CA LEU A 120 11.60 -7.98 -10.30
C LEU A 120 10.79 -6.83 -9.70
N VAL A 121 10.32 -7.01 -8.46
CA VAL A 121 9.66 -5.95 -7.68
C VAL A 121 10.64 -5.41 -6.64
N VAL A 122 10.85 -4.10 -6.63
CA VAL A 122 11.67 -3.39 -5.64
C VAL A 122 10.79 -2.46 -4.81
N LYS A 123 10.84 -2.59 -3.49
CA LYS A 123 10.01 -1.79 -2.56
C LYS A 123 10.65 -1.62 -1.17
N PRO A 124 10.27 -0.59 -0.39
CA PRO A 124 10.65 -0.51 1.02
C PRO A 124 10.11 -1.69 1.84
N ASN A 125 10.91 -2.16 2.81
CA ASN A 125 10.50 -3.27 3.66
C ASN A 125 9.30 -2.90 4.54
N ALA A 126 9.32 -1.71 5.13
CA ALA A 126 8.22 -1.16 5.91
C ALA A 126 7.35 -0.18 5.10
N GLY A 127 6.17 0.16 5.60
CA GLY A 127 5.30 1.16 4.99
C GLY A 127 4.18 0.60 4.11
N SER A 128 3.33 1.51 3.62
CA SER A 128 1.99 1.19 3.09
C SER A 128 1.63 1.99 1.83
N ARG A 129 0.47 1.65 1.24
CA ARG A 129 -0.16 2.37 0.12
C ARG A 129 0.57 2.28 -1.22
N GLY A 130 1.41 1.28 -1.43
CA GLY A 130 2.10 1.07 -2.71
C GLY A 130 3.14 2.15 -3.05
N ARG A 131 3.52 3.00 -2.07
CA ARG A 131 4.53 4.03 -2.28
C ARG A 131 5.89 3.36 -2.53
N GLU A 132 6.58 3.81 -3.57
CA GLU A 132 7.91 3.34 -3.94
C GLU A 132 7.97 1.83 -4.25
N VAL A 133 6.87 1.26 -4.71
CA VAL A 133 6.84 -0.09 -5.30
C VAL A 133 7.12 0.02 -6.79
N ASN A 134 8.15 -0.65 -7.28
CA ASN A 134 8.60 -0.57 -8.66
C ASN A 134 8.73 -1.96 -9.26
N LEU A 135 8.14 -2.17 -10.43
CA LEU A 135 8.47 -3.29 -11.29
C LEU A 135 9.66 -2.87 -12.15
N VAL A 136 10.76 -3.60 -12.07
CA VAL A 136 12.01 -3.30 -12.79
C VAL A 136 12.28 -4.39 -13.82
N GLU A 137 12.51 -3.98 -15.05
CA GLU A 137 12.62 -4.88 -16.21
C GLU A 137 14.07 -5.08 -16.67
N ASP A 138 14.99 -4.27 -16.16
CA ASP A 138 16.42 -4.34 -16.45
C ASP A 138 17.28 -4.07 -15.20
N HIS A 139 18.57 -4.41 -15.29
CA HIS A 139 19.52 -4.28 -14.19
C HIS A 139 19.80 -2.83 -13.80
N ARG A 140 19.69 -1.88 -14.73
CA ARG A 140 19.89 -0.45 -14.44
C ARG A 140 18.73 0.06 -13.60
N ALA A 141 17.50 -0.21 -14.01
CA ALA A 141 16.28 0.14 -13.28
C ALA A 141 16.25 -0.53 -11.89
N LEU A 142 16.72 -1.79 -11.79
CA LEU A 142 16.88 -2.49 -10.51
C LEU A 142 17.79 -1.72 -9.55
N LYS A 143 18.99 -1.34 -10.02
CA LYS A 143 19.95 -0.55 -9.25
C LYS A 143 19.36 0.80 -8.82
N GLU A 144 18.82 1.57 -9.77
CA GLU A 144 18.26 2.90 -9.51
C GLU A 144 17.10 2.85 -8.50
N ALA A 145 16.25 1.82 -8.58
CA ALA A 145 15.14 1.63 -7.65
C ALA A 145 15.61 1.32 -6.22
N ILE A 146 16.65 0.48 -6.06
CA ILE A 146 17.24 0.15 -4.77
C ILE A 146 17.92 1.38 -4.16
N GLU A 147 18.76 2.08 -4.93
CA GLU A 147 19.47 3.27 -4.48
C GLU A 147 18.51 4.38 -4.06
N ARG A 148 17.39 4.54 -4.76
CA ARG A 148 16.35 5.49 -4.38
C ARG A 148 15.75 5.17 -3.00
N ILE A 149 15.46 3.90 -2.70
CA ILE A 149 14.96 3.51 -1.37
C ILE A 149 16.00 3.83 -0.31
N TRP A 150 17.28 3.56 -0.59
CA TRP A 150 18.41 3.86 0.29
C TRP A 150 18.61 5.34 0.63
N THR A 151 17.96 6.26 -0.08
CA THR A 151 17.94 7.68 0.32
C THR A 151 17.08 7.95 1.55
N ARG A 152 16.21 7.01 1.95
CA ARG A 152 15.20 7.18 3.02
C ARG A 152 15.09 6.02 4.00
N ASP A 153 15.46 4.81 3.59
CA ASP A 153 15.41 3.59 4.39
C ASP A 153 16.68 2.79 4.13
N ASP A 154 17.24 2.14 5.15
CA ASP A 154 18.44 1.32 5.02
C ASP A 154 18.18 -0.03 4.34
N LEU A 155 16.91 -0.41 4.12
CA LEU A 155 16.54 -1.72 3.57
C LEU A 155 15.61 -1.62 2.35
N ALA A 156 16.12 -2.04 1.20
CA ALA A 156 15.31 -2.33 0.02
C ALA A 156 14.96 -3.81 -0.02
N LEU A 157 13.67 -4.12 -0.21
CA LEU A 157 13.17 -5.48 -0.41
C LEU A 157 12.98 -5.72 -1.91
N VAL A 158 13.62 -6.77 -2.43
CA VAL A 158 13.50 -7.21 -3.82
C VAL A 158 12.76 -8.54 -3.85
N GLN A 159 11.74 -8.68 -4.69
CA GLN A 159 10.92 -9.89 -4.77
C GLN A 159 10.63 -10.30 -6.21
N ARG A 160 10.42 -11.59 -6.40
CA ARG A 160 9.82 -12.11 -7.65
C ARG A 160 8.37 -11.62 -7.77
N PRO A 161 7.94 -11.07 -8.93
CA PRO A 161 6.54 -10.73 -9.16
C PRO A 161 5.69 -12.00 -9.22
N ILE A 162 4.49 -11.94 -8.64
CA ILE A 162 3.51 -13.02 -8.67
C ILE A 162 2.33 -12.56 -9.51
N HIS A 163 1.97 -13.37 -10.50
CA HIS A 163 0.79 -13.15 -11.34
C HIS A 163 -0.37 -13.98 -10.82
N GLY A 164 -1.56 -13.38 -10.74
CA GLY A 164 -2.74 -14.05 -10.26
C GLY A 164 -3.80 -13.07 -9.75
N LEU A 165 -4.71 -13.59 -8.93
CA LEU A 165 -5.78 -12.81 -8.31
C LEU A 165 -5.25 -12.07 -7.08
N ASP A 166 -5.50 -10.75 -7.00
CA ASP A 166 -5.31 -9.97 -5.77
C ASP A 166 -6.56 -10.11 -4.89
N LEU A 167 -6.56 -11.13 -4.02
CA LEU A 167 -7.64 -11.37 -3.06
C LEU A 167 -7.33 -10.67 -1.74
N ARG A 168 -8.23 -9.79 -1.29
CA ARG A 168 -8.17 -9.23 0.06
C ARG A 168 -9.07 -10.03 0.99
N ILE A 169 -8.50 -10.43 2.12
CA ILE A 169 -9.17 -11.19 3.17
C ILE A 169 -9.08 -10.37 4.47
N ASP A 170 -10.21 -10.15 5.12
CA ASP A 170 -10.31 -9.51 6.44
C ASP A 170 -10.77 -10.57 7.47
N MET A 171 -9.94 -10.76 8.50
CA MET A 171 -10.15 -11.71 9.59
C MET A 171 -10.34 -10.98 10.92
N LEU A 172 -11.15 -11.53 11.82
CA LEU A 172 -11.26 -11.08 13.21
C LEU A 172 -11.47 -12.31 14.10
N ASP A 173 -10.72 -12.42 15.20
CA ASP A 173 -10.83 -13.50 16.19
C ASP A 173 -10.84 -14.92 15.59
N GLY A 174 -10.07 -15.11 14.51
CA GLY A 174 -9.96 -16.40 13.80
C GLY A 174 -11.06 -16.65 12.76
N GLU A 175 -12.05 -15.77 12.63
CA GLU A 175 -13.13 -15.89 11.67
C GLU A 175 -12.91 -15.02 10.42
N LEU A 176 -13.32 -15.56 9.27
CA LEU A 176 -13.36 -14.83 8.00
C LEU A 176 -14.58 -13.90 7.98
N LEU A 177 -14.34 -12.59 7.99
CA LEU A 177 -15.42 -11.60 7.92
C LEU A 177 -15.78 -11.22 6.49
N LEU A 178 -14.76 -11.00 5.65
CA LEU A 178 -14.93 -10.53 4.29
C LEU A 178 -13.77 -11.00 3.40
N ALA A 179 -14.10 -11.45 2.19
CA ALA A 179 -13.13 -11.65 1.14
C ALA A 179 -13.62 -11.00 -0.15
N TYR A 180 -12.74 -10.26 -0.83
CA TYR A 180 -13.09 -9.64 -2.11
C TYR A 180 -11.89 -9.56 -3.05
N LEU A 181 -12.18 -9.71 -4.34
CA LEU A 181 -11.20 -9.59 -5.39
C LEU A 181 -10.95 -8.10 -5.68
N ARG A 182 -9.68 -7.70 -5.66
CA ARG A 182 -9.24 -6.39 -6.10
C ARG A 182 -8.89 -6.45 -7.57
N ARG A 183 -9.70 -5.80 -8.39
CA ARG A 183 -9.39 -5.58 -9.79
C ARG A 183 -8.86 -4.15 -9.96
N PRO A 184 -7.77 -3.95 -10.72
CA PRO A 184 -7.41 -2.62 -11.17
C PRO A 184 -8.56 -1.96 -11.94
N LEU A 185 -8.50 -0.64 -12.10
CA LEU A 185 -9.48 0.07 -12.92
C LEU A 185 -9.39 -0.46 -14.36
N GLN A 186 -10.54 -0.62 -15.01
CA GLN A 186 -10.66 -0.85 -16.44
C GLN A 186 -11.76 0.05 -16.95
N LEU A 187 -11.50 0.78 -18.04
CA LEU A 187 -12.50 1.59 -18.72
C LEU A 187 -12.71 1.04 -20.12
N HIS A 188 -13.97 0.75 -20.45
CA HIS A 188 -14.35 0.27 -21.78
C HIS A 188 -14.98 1.43 -22.54
N GLY A 189 -14.39 1.78 -23.68
CA GLY A 189 -14.92 2.80 -24.56
C GLY A 189 -16.21 2.33 -25.22
N ASP A 190 -17.18 3.24 -25.25
CA ASP A 190 -18.49 3.09 -25.90
C ASP A 190 -18.63 4.02 -27.12
N GLY A 191 -17.54 4.70 -27.50
CA GLY A 191 -17.48 5.66 -28.59
C GLY A 191 -18.23 6.97 -28.32
N ARG A 192 -18.71 7.21 -27.10
CA ARG A 192 -19.51 8.39 -26.75
C ARG A 192 -19.05 9.09 -25.46
N SER A 193 -18.63 8.35 -24.46
CA SER A 193 -18.19 8.87 -23.17
C SER A 193 -16.70 9.18 -23.13
N THR A 194 -16.34 10.25 -22.43
CA THR A 194 -14.94 10.58 -22.17
C THR A 194 -14.30 9.62 -21.18
N ALA A 195 -12.96 9.52 -21.18
CA ALA A 195 -12.26 8.71 -20.19
C ALA A 195 -12.63 9.10 -18.76
N LEU A 196 -12.80 10.41 -18.49
CA LEU A 196 -13.22 10.90 -17.19
C LEU A 196 -14.70 10.60 -16.87
N GLU A 197 -15.59 10.56 -17.86
CA GLU A 197 -16.98 10.13 -17.66
C GLU A 197 -17.07 8.64 -17.34
N LEU A 198 -16.33 7.80 -18.07
CA LEU A 198 -16.23 6.37 -17.79
C LEU A 198 -15.64 6.12 -16.39
N ALA A 199 -14.60 6.86 -16.01
CA ALA A 199 -14.02 6.77 -14.67
C ALA A 199 -15.03 7.18 -13.58
N ARG A 200 -15.79 8.26 -13.80
CA ARG A 200 -16.84 8.73 -12.88
C ARG A 200 -17.94 7.70 -12.66
N ALA A 201 -18.32 6.96 -13.70
CA ALA A 201 -19.31 5.89 -13.59
C ALA A 201 -18.83 4.73 -12.70
N VAL A 202 -17.52 4.48 -12.64
CA VAL A 202 -16.92 3.42 -11.81
C VAL A 202 -16.64 3.90 -10.37
N ASP A 203 -16.19 5.14 -10.20
CA ASP A 203 -15.90 5.72 -8.88
C ASP A 203 -16.62 7.07 -8.68
N PRO A 204 -17.79 7.09 -8.01
CA PRO A 204 -18.59 8.30 -7.85
C PRO A 204 -17.88 9.37 -6.99
N ARG A 205 -16.79 9.05 -6.29
CA ARG A 205 -16.01 10.07 -5.57
C ARG A 205 -15.35 11.06 -6.52
N LEU A 206 -15.25 10.77 -7.81
CA LEU A 206 -14.80 11.73 -8.83
C LEU A 206 -15.73 12.96 -8.96
N GLU A 207 -16.94 12.91 -8.41
CA GLU A 207 -17.79 14.10 -8.24
C GLU A 207 -17.26 15.06 -7.15
N GLN A 208 -16.46 14.55 -6.21
CA GLN A 208 -15.88 15.37 -5.14
C GLN A 208 -14.65 16.15 -5.68
N PRO A 209 -14.66 17.50 -5.64
CA PRO A 209 -13.60 18.30 -6.26
C PRO A 209 -12.18 17.95 -5.78
N GLY A 210 -12.02 17.71 -4.47
CA GLY A 210 -10.73 17.37 -3.88
C GLY A 210 -10.21 15.98 -4.25
N PHE A 211 -11.11 15.02 -4.51
CA PHE A 211 -10.74 13.70 -5.01
C PHE A 211 -10.41 13.76 -6.50
N ARG A 212 -11.28 14.39 -7.31
CA ARG A 212 -11.08 14.61 -8.75
C ARG A 212 -9.73 15.24 -9.04
N HIS A 213 -9.37 16.30 -8.32
CA HIS A 213 -8.09 16.99 -8.50
C HIS A 213 -6.87 16.07 -8.29
N LYS A 214 -6.94 15.17 -7.30
CA LYS A 214 -5.86 14.22 -7.01
C LYS A 214 -5.82 13.09 -8.05
N PHE A 215 -6.98 12.58 -8.42
CA PHE A 215 -7.12 11.50 -9.39
C PHE A 215 -6.55 11.89 -10.76
N LEU A 216 -6.89 13.09 -11.26
CA LEU A 216 -6.41 13.57 -12.56
C LEU A 216 -4.89 13.79 -12.63
N ARG A 217 -4.21 13.85 -11.48
CA ARG A 217 -2.75 13.99 -11.37
C ARG A 217 -2.06 12.67 -11.01
N GLU A 218 -2.81 11.60 -10.90
CA GLU A 218 -2.26 10.31 -10.53
C GLU A 218 -1.36 9.80 -11.68
N PRO A 219 -0.10 9.39 -11.41
CA PRO A 219 0.84 9.04 -12.47
C PRO A 219 0.40 7.87 -13.36
N LEU A 220 -0.27 6.86 -12.80
CA LEU A 220 -0.80 5.74 -13.56
C LEU A 220 -1.96 6.18 -14.45
N TRP A 221 -2.85 7.04 -13.96
CA TRP A 221 -3.90 7.66 -14.76
C TRP A 221 -3.34 8.34 -16.01
N LEU A 222 -2.37 9.24 -15.80
CA LEU A 222 -1.73 10.00 -16.88
C LEU A 222 -0.97 9.11 -17.86
N ARG A 223 -0.23 8.11 -17.36
CA ARG A 223 0.54 7.19 -18.20
C ARG A 223 -0.35 6.30 -19.06
N THR A 224 -1.42 5.75 -18.51
CA THR A 224 -2.35 4.88 -19.27
C THR A 224 -3.04 5.67 -20.38
N LEU A 225 -3.50 6.90 -20.09
CA LEU A 225 -4.09 7.75 -21.12
C LEU A 225 -3.09 8.15 -22.20
N SER A 226 -1.88 8.55 -21.81
CA SER A 226 -0.82 8.92 -22.74
C SER A 226 -0.41 7.76 -23.65
N ALA A 227 -0.33 6.54 -23.11
CA ALA A 227 -0.04 5.33 -23.90
C ALA A 227 -1.14 5.01 -24.92
N ALA A 228 -2.38 5.41 -24.64
CA ALA A 228 -3.51 5.32 -25.56
C ALA A 228 -3.67 6.56 -26.46
N PHE A 229 -2.77 7.55 -26.35
CA PHE A 229 -2.87 8.85 -27.04
C PHE A 229 -4.19 9.59 -26.78
N LEU A 230 -4.72 9.46 -25.55
CA LEU A 230 -5.96 10.11 -25.12
C LEU A 230 -5.69 11.14 -24.03
N GLU A 231 -6.56 12.14 -23.96
CA GLU A 231 -6.66 13.07 -22.83
C GLU A 231 -7.87 12.70 -21.96
N ALA A 232 -7.95 13.22 -20.74
CA ALA A 232 -9.03 12.85 -19.80
C ALA A 232 -10.44 13.17 -20.32
N GLU A 233 -10.58 14.24 -21.11
CA GLU A 233 -11.86 14.66 -21.72
C GLU A 233 -12.03 14.15 -23.15
N ALA A 234 -11.14 13.30 -23.64
CA ALA A 234 -11.30 12.65 -24.95
C ALA A 234 -12.28 11.48 -24.84
N VAL A 235 -13.16 11.34 -25.84
CA VAL A 235 -14.05 10.18 -26.00
C VAL A 235 -13.20 8.93 -26.22
N VAL A 236 -13.45 7.88 -25.45
CA VAL A 236 -12.77 6.60 -25.63
C VAL A 236 -13.49 5.85 -26.76
N PRO A 237 -12.81 5.49 -27.86
CA PRO A 237 -13.45 4.83 -29.00
C PRO A 237 -14.12 3.52 -28.62
N ASP A 238 -15.20 3.17 -29.32
CA ASP A 238 -15.93 1.93 -29.09
C ASP A 238 -15.01 0.70 -29.24
N GLY A 239 -15.08 -0.22 -28.28
CA GLY A 239 -14.24 -1.41 -28.22
C GLY A 239 -12.81 -1.20 -27.72
N VAL A 240 -12.35 0.03 -27.48
CA VAL A 240 -11.04 0.30 -26.87
C VAL A 240 -11.14 0.11 -25.36
N THR A 241 -10.23 -0.66 -24.77
CA THR A 241 -10.12 -0.81 -23.31
C THR A 241 -8.88 -0.11 -22.79
N LEU A 242 -9.06 0.69 -21.76
CA LEU A 242 -7.98 1.30 -20.98
C LEU A 242 -7.73 0.44 -19.74
N ASP A 243 -6.67 -0.37 -19.80
CA ASP A 243 -6.24 -1.24 -18.71
C ASP A 243 -5.23 -0.53 -17.82
N PHE A 244 -5.54 -0.45 -16.53
CA PHE A 244 -4.62 0.11 -15.55
C PHE A 244 -3.90 -1.04 -14.85
N PRO A 245 -2.55 -1.15 -14.94
CA PRO A 245 -1.83 -2.34 -14.47
C PRO A 245 -1.74 -2.47 -12.94
N ALA A 246 -2.22 -1.48 -12.19
CA ALA A 246 -2.26 -1.49 -10.73
C ALA A 246 -3.44 -0.65 -10.22
N THR A 247 -3.73 -0.73 -8.92
CA THR A 247 -4.78 0.09 -8.31
C THR A 247 -4.41 1.58 -8.38
N ILE A 248 -5.25 2.39 -9.02
CA ILE A 248 -5.13 3.85 -9.05
C ILE A 248 -5.62 4.39 -7.72
N LEU A 249 -4.74 5.07 -6.97
CA LEU A 249 -4.94 5.53 -5.59
C LEU A 249 -5.31 4.36 -4.65
N ASN A 250 -4.58 4.15 -3.55
CA ASN A 250 -5.11 3.28 -2.49
C ASN A 250 -6.28 4.01 -1.84
N LEU A 251 -7.50 3.64 -2.24
CA LEU A 251 -8.78 4.29 -1.98
C LEU A 251 -9.27 4.26 -0.52
N ASN A 252 -8.40 3.89 0.43
CA ASN A 252 -8.68 3.94 1.86
C ASN A 252 -8.19 5.27 2.45
N ARG A 253 -9.03 6.31 2.40
CA ARG A 253 -8.95 7.46 3.30
C ARG A 253 -10.31 7.71 3.92
#